data_AF-D3VEJ5-F1
#
_entry.id   AF-D3VEJ5-F1
#
_cell.length_a   1.000
_cell.length_b   1.000
_cell.length_c   1.000
_cell.angle_alpha   90.00
_cell.angle_beta   90.00
_cell.angle_gamma   90.00
#
_symmetry.space_group_name_H-M   'P 1'
#
loop_
_entity.id
_entity.type
_entity.pdbx_description
1 polymer ?
#
loop_
_entity_poly.entity_id
_entity_poly.type
_entity_poly.pdbx_seq_one_letter_code
_entity_poly.pdbx_strand_id
1 'polypeptide(L)' 'MNPIERLWKLMNEEVRNNVYFPTPTAFRTAIHHFFAEILPQKASQIISRLADKFQILKPASSS' A
#
# COMPACT_ATOMS: atom_id res chain seq x y z
N MET A 1 -8.63 -0.82 8.91
CA MET A 1 -7.87 -1.24 7.72
C MET A 1 -6.51 -1.73 8.17
N ASN A 2 -6.26 -3.02 8.01
CA ASN A 2 -4.99 -3.65 8.41
C ASN A 2 -3.85 -3.23 7.45
N PRO A 3 -2.58 -3.51 7.77
CA PRO A 3 -1.44 -3.11 6.94
C PRO A 3 -1.48 -3.65 5.51
N ILE A 4 -1.96 -4.88 5.30
CA ILE A 4 -2.03 -5.48 3.96
C ILE A 4 -3.12 -4.81 3.10
N GLU A 5 -4.28 -4.48 3.67
CA GLU A 5 -5.33 -3.71 3.00
C GLU A 5 -4.84 -2.30 2.63
N ARG A 6 -4.05 -1.67 3.51
CA ARG A 6 -3.41 -0.36 3.24
C ARG A 6 -2.46 -0.41 2.05
N LEU A 7 -1.63 -1.44 1.98
CA LEU A 7 -0.74 -1.63 0.84
C LEU A 7 -1.53 -1.87 -0.46
N TRP A 8 -2.58 -2.68 -0.40
CA TRP A 8 -3.45 -2.92 -1.56
C TRP A 8 -4.18 -1.66 -2.04
N LYS A 9 -4.66 -0.83 -1.11
CA LYS A 9 -5.29 0.45 -1.46
C LYS A 9 -4.30 1.38 -2.18
N LEU A 10 -3.08 1.50 -1.66
CA LEU A 10 -2.05 2.31 -2.29
C LEU A 10 -1.69 1.80 -3.69
N MET A 11 -1.46 0.49 -3.82
CA MET A 11 -1.23 -0.12 -5.12
C MET A 11 -2.40 0.19 -6.07
N ASN A 12 -3.63 0.15 -5.58
CA ASN A 12 -4.79 0.46 -6.41
C ASN A 12 -4.75 1.91 -6.89
N GLU A 13 -4.50 2.87 -5.99
CA GLU A 13 -4.39 4.31 -6.32
C GLU A 13 -3.30 4.60 -7.36
N GLU A 14 -2.14 3.95 -7.25
CA GLU A 14 -0.96 4.24 -8.08
C GLU A 14 -0.99 3.57 -9.46
N VAL A 15 -1.44 2.31 -9.55
CA VAL A 15 -1.30 1.54 -10.80
C VAL A 15 -2.60 1.01 -11.39
N ARG A 16 -3.71 0.95 -10.64
CA ARG A 16 -4.94 0.26 -11.11
C ARG A 16 -6.14 1.19 -11.28
N ASN A 17 -6.23 2.24 -10.47
CA ASN A 17 -7.44 3.05 -10.40
C ASN A 17 -7.70 3.74 -11.74
N ASN A 18 -8.87 3.48 -12.33
CA ASN A 18 -9.25 4.00 -13.64
C ASN A 18 -8.30 3.60 -14.80
N VAL A 19 -7.54 2.51 -14.65
CA VAL A 19 -6.65 1.97 -15.68
C VAL A 19 -7.24 0.69 -16.25
N TYR A 20 -7.44 0.66 -17.57
CA TYR A 20 -7.81 -0.56 -18.29
C TYR A 20 -6.55 -1.32 -18.74
N PHE A 21 -6.52 -2.62 -18.45
CA PHE A 21 -5.44 -3.51 -18.90
C PHE A 21 -5.95 -4.39 -20.05
N PRO A 22 -5.40 -4.24 -21.27
CA PRO A 22 -5.88 -4.97 -22.43
C PRO A 22 -5.53 -6.46 -22.40
N THR A 23 -4.55 -6.86 -21.57
CA THR A 23 -4.16 -8.26 -21.42
C THR A 23 -3.85 -8.62 -19.97
N PRO A 24 -4.01 -9.91 -19.58
CA PRO A 24 -3.59 -10.37 -18.26
C PRO A 24 -2.10 -10.14 -17.98
N THR A 25 -1.27 -10.21 -19.03
CA THR A 25 0.17 -9.94 -18.94
C THR A 25 0.44 -8.48 -18.58
N ALA A 26 -0.24 -7.53 -19.24
CA ALA A 26 -0.11 -6.11 -18.92
C ALA A 26 -0.51 -5.82 -17.46
N PHE A 27 -1.60 -6.44 -17.00
CA PHE A 27 -2.01 -6.36 -15.60
C PHE A 27 -0.91 -6.89 -14.66
N ARG A 28 -0.41 -8.11 -14.89
CA ARG A 28 0.66 -8.69 -14.07
C ARG A 28 1.92 -7.82 -14.05
N THR A 29 2.36 -7.35 -15.21
CA THR A 29 3.57 -6.51 -15.32
C THR A 29 3.43 -5.22 -14.51
N ALA A 30 2.28 -4.54 -14.56
CA ALA A 30 2.04 -3.34 -13.78
C ALA A 30 2.10 -3.60 -12.26
N ILE A 31 1.55 -4.73 -11.81
CA ILE A 31 1.60 -5.13 -10.40
C ILE A 31 3.04 -5.47 -9.98
N HIS A 32 3.78 -6.22 -10.80
CA HIS A 32 5.19 -6.53 -10.51
C HIS A 32 6.06 -5.27 -10.47
N HIS A 33 5.88 -4.36 -11.42
CA HIS A 33 6.58 -3.09 -11.46
C HIS A 33 6.28 -2.23 -10.23
N PHE A 34 5.03 -2.23 -9.74
CA PHE A 34 4.70 -1.56 -8.49
C PHE A 34 5.56 -2.06 -7.32
N PHE A 35 5.66 -3.38 -7.13
CA PHE A 35 6.43 -3.94 -6.02
C PHE A 35 7.94 -3.83 -6.21
N ALA A 36 8.43 -3.93 -7.44
CA ALA A 36 9.87 -3.93 -7.74
C ALA A 36 10.48 -2.52 -7.76
N GLU A 37 9.73 -1.52 -8.23
CA GLU A 37 10.28 -0.19 -8.51
C GLU A 37 9.54 0.93 -7.76
N ILE A 38 8.23 1.01 -7.89
CA ILE A 38 7.44 2.13 -7.33
C ILE A 38 7.47 2.11 -5.79
N LEU A 39 7.26 0.93 -5.20
CA LEU A 39 7.19 0.74 -3.77
C LEU A 39 8.53 1.10 -3.06
N PRO A 40 9.71 0.61 -3.52
CA PRO A 40 11.00 1.06 -2.97
C PRO A 40 11.26 2.56 -3.14
N GLN A 41 10.97 3.13 -4.31
CA GLN A 41 11.20 4.56 -4.59
C GLN A 41 10.37 5.47 -3.68
N LYS A 42 9.15 5.05 -3.34
CA LYS A 42 8.23 5.79 -2.48
C LYS A 42 8.21 5.28 -1.04
N ALA A 43 9.13 4.38 -0.67
CA ALA A 43 9.09 3.66 0.61
C ALA A 43 8.96 4.59 1.83
N SER A 44 9.65 5.74 1.86
CA SER A 44 9.55 6.71 2.96
C SER A 44 8.15 7.32 3.11
N GLN A 45 7.51 7.70 2.01
CA GLN A 45 6.14 8.23 1.98
C GLN A 45 5.13 7.13 2.34
N ILE A 46 5.39 5.91 1.90
CA ILE A 46 4.53 4.74 2.08
C ILE A 46 4.58 4.23 3.53
N ILE A 47 5.77 4.18 4.14
CA ILE A 47 5.94 3.86 5.55
C ILE A 47 5.18 4.87 6.41
N SER A 48 5.26 6.17 6.09
CA SER A 48 4.49 7.19 6.81
C SER A 48 2.98 6.93 6.72
N ARG A 49 2.43 6.64 5.53
CA ARG A 49 1.00 6.31 5.36
C ARG A 49 0.57 4.97 5.96
N LEU A 50 1.44 3.97 5.95
CA LEU A 50 1.20 2.68 6.60
C LEU A 50 1.19 2.83 8.12
N ALA A 51 2.11 3.64 8.65
CA ALA A 51 2.26 3.96 10.07
C ALA A 51 1.19 4.95 10.56
N ASP A 52 0.57 5.72 9.66
CA ASP A 52 -0.46 6.70 10.00
C ASP A 52 -1.66 5.99 10.63
N LYS A 53 -1.96 6.28 11.90
CA LYS A 53 -2.93 5.58 12.77
C LYS A 53 -2.49 4.23 13.35
N PHE A 54 -1.19 3.94 13.48
CA PHE A 54 -0.76 3.01 14.54
C PHE A 54 -1.00 3.70 15.89
N GLN A 55 -2.18 3.49 16.45
CA GLN A 55 -2.50 4.00 17.77
C GLN A 55 -1.72 3.17 18.77
N ILE A 56 -0.71 3.79 19.40
CA ILE A 56 -0.04 3.18 20.56
C ILE A 56 -1.11 3.10 21.65
N LEU A 57 -1.60 1.89 21.94
CA LEU A 57 -2.53 1.66 23.03
C LEU A 57 -1.80 2.04 24.32
N LYS A 58 -2.28 3.10 25.00
CA LYS A 58 -1.79 3.40 26.35
C LYS A 58 -2.25 2.26 27.26
N PRO A 59 -1.37 1.69 28.09
CA PRO A 59 -1.78 0.67 29.05
C PRO A 59 -2.87 1.24 29.95
N ALA A 60 -3.93 0.46 30.20
CA ALA A 60 -4.95 0.85 31.17
C ALA A 60 -4.31 0.97 32.55
N SER A 61 -4.55 2.06 33.26
CA SER A 61 -4.14 2.15 34.66
C SER A 61 -4.92 1.12 35.46
N SER A 62 -4.21 0.24 36.15
CA SER A 62 -4.79 -0.66 37.12
C SER A 62 -5.28 0.15 38.32
N SER A 63 -6.56 0.00 38.67
CA SER A 63 -7.14 0.47 39.92
C SER A 63 -6.84 -0.47 41.08
#